data_AF-A0A933XQH7-F1
#
_entry.id   AF-A0A933XQH7-F1
#
_cell.length_a   1.000
_cell.length_b   1.000
_cell.length_c   1.000
_cell.angle_alpha   90.00
_cell.angle_beta   90.00
_cell.angle_gamma   90.00
#
_symmetry.space_group_name_H-M   'P 1'
#
loop_
_entity.id
_entity.type
_entity.pdbx_description
1 polymer ?
#
loop_
_entity_poly.entity_id
_entity_poly.type
_entity_poly.pdbx_seq_one_letter_code
_entity_poly.pdbx_strand_id
1 'polypeptide(L)'
;MGKKHTHGIAPLVAVAITLVAAVSVSASFASVLVAQEGTPAVTPAEPVKESDTENQQRQIRDQNNWIKNMQRELQDIKKQAKTADTSTADGLLAKFSACIQARQAEVGTQNFWNNIQDCNSMTRDIEDQFNDNLRPQRDCADRQRNISDRKRERKNLDSQIKDIQRMNKTADVSALTAVIAKIDALLAKADQIATGACNRDTADTLNDIQTEFNTLFQDFYNASNEIRELASCPQTQRNISDRKKERKNLDSQIKDIQRMNKAADVSALTAVITQIDALFTKANQVSTGVCNREVVDTLNDIQNELNTLFQDFYNSSNDVRQQADQGRQSEDNKRDYEKDKKPRCEKDKARELKNFVKEATKSGDADSAAAVTNIYNQMCVDALGAMKTALDAGNTDAYNEARSTYDDLDRTFWETLNENRQGVQEKAQKAQIVKDVTRDLKQKAKDLKRMKSALSRVTTSYNKVAAKYLSREERKQAAAELKAYIVKASELVDSISAGLTAADKAVKEGDFDTLDEYWSNQQDLDDMRQEFDDLQRATQMIPEVVKQLSNVEKQLKGAGRERQRLPEELQDQFDEFVSTIKGSVDNAWSVLISDPEAAMEELQSMQQANQDWEETKNAWYEDNQGDNGETDTIKVPLPF
;
A
#
# COMPACT_ATOMS: atom_id res chain seq x y z
N MET A 1 17.21 29.94 4.12
CA MET A 1 18.30 30.93 4.23
C MET A 1 18.73 31.35 2.83
N GLY A 2 18.79 32.67 2.58
CA GLY A 2 19.69 33.28 1.59
C GLY A 2 19.33 33.20 0.10
N LYS A 3 18.56 34.18 -0.39
CA LYS A 3 18.60 34.67 -1.79
C LYS A 3 19.99 35.26 -2.11
N LYS A 4 20.47 35.13 -3.35
CA LYS A 4 21.36 36.11 -4.00
C LYS A 4 20.99 36.34 -5.47
N HIS A 5 20.21 37.40 -5.68
CA HIS A 5 20.36 38.41 -6.74
C HIS A 5 21.79 39.05 -6.61
N THR A 6 22.49 39.64 -7.58
CA THR A 6 22.16 40.27 -8.87
C THR A 6 23.46 40.77 -9.54
N HIS A 7 23.39 40.97 -10.87
CA HIS A 7 24.00 42.04 -11.67
C HIS A 7 25.52 42.27 -11.68
N GLY A 8 26.06 42.29 -12.90
CA GLY A 8 26.14 43.60 -13.57
C GLY A 8 27.40 43.92 -14.37
N ILE A 9 27.19 44.07 -15.67
CA ILE A 9 27.59 45.23 -16.50
C ILE A 9 29.04 45.24 -17.05
N ALA A 10 29.08 45.21 -18.39
CA ALA A 10 30.14 45.51 -19.35
C ALA A 10 30.60 47.01 -19.22
N PRO A 11 31.31 47.71 -20.15
CA PRO A 11 31.71 47.34 -21.53
C PRO A 11 33.05 48.00 -21.99
N LEU A 12 33.23 48.03 -23.31
CA LEU A 12 33.74 49.17 -24.12
C LEU A 12 35.22 49.22 -24.57
N VAL A 13 35.32 49.41 -25.90
CA VAL A 13 36.18 50.38 -26.62
C VAL A 13 37.49 49.85 -27.21
N ALA A 14 37.36 49.34 -28.43
CA ALA A 14 37.56 50.04 -29.72
C ALA A 14 38.96 50.55 -30.14
N VAL A 15 39.02 50.73 -31.47
CA VAL A 15 39.89 51.61 -32.27
C VAL A 15 41.24 50.98 -32.63
N ALA A 16 41.77 51.02 -33.84
CA ALA A 16 41.33 51.32 -35.22
C ALA A 16 42.54 50.91 -36.10
N ILE A 17 42.36 50.44 -37.35
CA ILE A 17 42.55 51.23 -38.59
C ILE A 17 43.62 52.33 -38.38
N THR A 18 44.74 52.35 -39.10
CA THR A 18 44.87 53.06 -40.39
C THR A 18 46.34 53.02 -40.80
N LEU A 19 46.64 52.82 -42.09
CA LEU A 19 47.42 53.74 -42.97
C LEU A 19 47.92 52.97 -44.21
N VAL A 20 47.36 53.23 -45.40
CA VAL A 20 47.75 54.26 -46.41
C VAL A 20 48.76 53.65 -47.39
N ALA A 21 48.33 53.28 -48.61
CA ALA A 21 48.14 54.15 -49.79
C ALA A 21 49.46 54.82 -50.20
N ALA A 22 50.08 54.30 -51.25
CA ALA A 22 50.09 54.92 -52.59
C ALA A 22 51.20 55.97 -52.73
N VAL A 23 52.00 55.84 -53.80
CA VAL A 23 52.35 56.90 -54.76
C VAL A 23 53.47 56.35 -55.67
N SER A 24 53.02 56.10 -56.90
CA SER A 24 53.62 56.31 -58.23
C SER A 24 54.84 57.23 -58.38
N VAL A 25 55.40 57.14 -59.61
CA VAL A 25 56.08 58.16 -60.44
C VAL A 25 57.53 57.75 -60.75
N SER A 26 57.79 57.16 -61.92
CA SER A 26 58.02 57.75 -63.26
C SER A 26 59.47 58.16 -63.51
N ALA A 27 59.92 57.80 -64.71
CA ALA A 27 61.09 58.27 -65.47
C ALA A 27 61.49 59.73 -65.16
N SER A 28 62.76 60.13 -65.27
CA SER A 28 63.49 60.25 -66.53
C SER A 28 64.90 60.75 -66.22
N PHE A 29 65.92 60.39 -67.00
CA PHE A 29 67.09 61.26 -67.14
C PHE A 29 67.35 61.53 -68.62
N ALA A 30 67.32 62.83 -68.91
CA ALA A 30 67.67 63.45 -70.17
C ALA A 30 69.19 63.50 -70.35
N SER A 31 69.57 63.44 -71.62
CA SER A 31 70.90 63.50 -72.19
C SER A 31 71.64 64.80 -71.90
N VAL A 32 72.97 64.71 -71.72
CA VAL A 32 73.92 65.78 -72.08
C VAL A 32 75.13 65.14 -72.77
N LEU A 33 75.45 65.68 -73.94
CA LEU A 33 76.46 65.25 -74.89
C LEU A 33 77.20 66.52 -75.29
N VAL A 34 78.50 66.68 -74.99
CA VAL A 34 79.38 67.64 -75.68
C VAL A 34 80.84 67.14 -75.73
N ALA A 35 81.30 67.03 -76.99
CA ALA A 35 82.61 67.23 -77.62
C ALA A 35 83.88 66.46 -77.18
N GLN A 36 84.25 65.57 -78.11
CA GLN A 36 85.58 65.16 -78.60
C GLN A 36 86.77 66.11 -78.39
N GLU A 37 87.88 65.55 -77.91
CA GLU A 37 89.15 65.46 -78.66
C GLU A 37 90.03 64.33 -78.07
N GLY A 38 90.57 63.46 -78.92
CA GLY A 38 91.56 62.43 -78.57
C GLY A 38 91.06 60.98 -78.63
N THR A 39 91.11 60.37 -79.81
CA THR A 39 90.97 58.92 -79.98
C THR A 39 92.25 58.17 -79.57
N PRO A 40 92.11 57.10 -78.78
CA PRO A 40 92.75 55.84 -79.12
C PRO A 40 91.67 54.79 -79.42
N ALA A 41 92.04 53.81 -80.23
CA ALA A 41 91.16 52.80 -80.78
C ALA A 41 90.25 52.13 -79.71
N VAL A 42 88.94 52.16 -79.97
CA VAL A 42 87.98 51.26 -79.33
C VAL A 42 88.18 49.88 -79.94
N THR A 43 88.81 48.98 -79.21
CA THR A 43 88.58 47.54 -79.40
C THR A 43 87.16 47.22 -78.92
N PRO A 44 86.34 46.49 -79.69
CA PRO A 44 85.05 46.04 -79.19
C PRO A 44 85.29 45.14 -77.98
N ALA A 45 84.73 45.49 -76.82
CA ALA A 45 84.66 44.54 -75.71
C ALA A 45 83.80 43.37 -76.18
N GLU A 46 84.40 42.18 -76.29
CA GLU A 46 83.63 40.97 -76.59
C GLU A 46 82.51 40.83 -75.55
N PRO A 47 81.26 40.57 -75.98
CA PRO A 47 80.20 40.26 -75.05
C PRO A 47 80.56 38.97 -74.31
N VAL A 48 80.62 39.06 -72.99
CA VAL A 48 80.72 37.90 -72.11
C VAL A 48 79.52 36.97 -72.42
N LYS A 49 79.75 35.65 -72.54
CA LYS A 49 78.71 34.68 -72.91
C LYS A 49 77.49 34.82 -71.97
N GLU A 50 76.28 34.57 -72.48
CA GLU A 50 75.01 34.70 -71.73
C GLU A 50 75.06 33.91 -70.39
N SER A 51 75.73 32.74 -70.39
CA SER A 51 75.97 31.90 -69.21
C SER A 51 76.82 32.56 -68.10
N ASP A 52 77.76 33.43 -68.46
CA ASP A 52 78.62 34.13 -67.50
C ASP A 52 77.89 35.31 -66.88
N THR A 53 77.02 35.98 -67.64
CA THR A 53 76.16 37.06 -67.13
C THR A 53 75.15 36.51 -66.09
N GLU A 54 74.53 35.35 -66.37
CA GLU A 54 73.65 34.67 -65.42
C GLU A 54 74.38 34.28 -64.11
N ASN A 55 75.62 33.80 -64.22
CA ASN A 55 76.45 33.46 -63.06
C ASN A 55 76.82 34.70 -62.24
N GLN A 56 77.14 35.83 -62.88
CA GLN A 56 77.39 37.10 -62.20
C GLN A 56 76.13 37.63 -61.49
N GLN A 57 74.95 37.51 -62.13
CA GLN A 57 73.67 37.86 -61.51
C GLN A 57 73.34 36.95 -60.32
N ARG A 58 73.64 35.65 -60.41
CA ARG A 58 73.49 34.71 -59.30
C ARG A 58 74.38 35.12 -58.12
N GLN A 59 75.65 35.45 -58.37
CA GLN A 59 76.56 35.91 -57.33
C GLN A 59 76.00 37.13 -56.59
N ILE A 60 75.47 38.14 -57.28
CA ILE A 60 74.86 39.30 -56.62
C ILE A 60 73.63 38.90 -55.81
N ARG A 61 72.78 38.01 -56.34
CA ARG A 61 71.59 37.53 -55.62
C ARG A 61 71.98 36.83 -54.32
N ASP A 62 73.01 35.99 -54.35
CA ASP A 62 73.49 35.28 -53.17
C ASP A 62 74.07 36.23 -52.12
N GLN A 63 74.84 37.23 -52.55
CA GLN A 63 75.33 38.29 -51.66
C GLN A 63 74.19 39.12 -51.06
N ASN A 64 73.19 39.50 -51.85
CA ASN A 64 72.00 40.20 -51.35
C ASN A 64 71.18 39.36 -50.36
N ASN A 65 71.08 38.05 -50.58
CA ASN A 65 70.43 37.13 -49.64
C ASN A 65 71.21 37.02 -48.33
N TRP A 66 72.54 36.95 -48.40
CA TRP A 66 73.41 36.95 -47.22
C TRP A 66 73.25 38.23 -46.40
N ILE A 67 73.28 39.41 -47.04
CA ILE A 67 73.01 40.71 -46.39
C ILE A 67 71.66 40.70 -45.66
N LYS A 68 70.61 40.25 -46.36
CA LYS A 68 69.26 40.20 -45.80
C LYS A 68 69.20 39.29 -44.55
N ASN A 69 69.94 38.19 -44.55
CA ASN A 69 70.03 37.31 -43.39
C ASN A 69 70.77 37.98 -42.22
N MET A 70 71.92 38.62 -42.48
CA MET A 70 72.67 39.35 -41.46
C MET A 70 71.86 40.53 -40.88
N GLN A 71 71.12 41.26 -41.72
CA GLN A 71 70.24 42.34 -41.27
C GLN A 71 69.10 41.82 -40.37
N ARG A 72 68.52 40.65 -40.68
CA ARG A 72 67.52 40.01 -39.81
C ARG A 72 68.11 39.59 -38.47
N GLU A 73 69.30 39.00 -38.48
CA GLU A 73 70.00 38.64 -37.25
C GLU A 73 70.30 39.88 -36.40
N LEU A 74 70.72 40.99 -37.02
CA LEU A 74 70.94 42.25 -36.30
C LEU A 74 69.68 42.80 -35.65
N GLN A 75 68.54 42.72 -36.36
CA GLN A 75 67.24 43.13 -35.82
C GLN A 75 66.82 42.27 -34.62
N ASP A 76 67.09 40.97 -34.67
CA ASP A 76 66.81 40.07 -33.55
C ASP A 76 67.72 40.39 -32.35
N ILE A 77 69.01 40.62 -32.59
CA ILE A 77 69.95 41.05 -31.55
C ILE A 77 69.49 42.37 -30.91
N LYS A 78 69.08 43.37 -31.70
CA LYS A 78 68.51 44.65 -31.19
C LYS A 78 67.30 44.42 -30.28
N LYS A 79 66.44 43.45 -30.63
CA LYS A 79 65.25 43.13 -29.85
C LYS A 79 65.60 42.43 -28.53
N GLN A 80 66.60 41.56 -28.55
CA GLN A 80 66.96 40.73 -27.40
C GLN A 80 67.92 41.43 -26.44
N ALA A 81 68.99 42.04 -26.96
CA ALA A 81 69.99 42.81 -26.23
C ALA A 81 69.83 44.31 -26.49
N LYS A 82 68.85 44.94 -25.83
CA LYS A 82 68.46 46.35 -26.06
C LYS A 82 69.58 47.39 -25.87
N THR A 83 70.64 47.02 -25.17
CA THR A 83 71.79 47.88 -24.86
C THR A 83 72.99 47.64 -25.78
N ALA A 84 72.88 46.73 -26.75
CA ALA A 84 73.95 46.45 -27.71
C ALA A 84 74.13 47.63 -28.68
N ASP A 85 75.37 48.11 -28.83
CA ASP A 85 75.70 49.08 -29.87
C ASP A 85 75.86 48.38 -31.22
N THR A 86 74.88 48.56 -32.09
CA THR A 86 74.86 47.96 -33.43
C THR A 86 75.35 48.90 -34.52
N SER A 87 75.70 50.14 -34.18
CA SER A 87 75.98 51.19 -35.16
C SER A 87 77.09 50.82 -36.14
N THR A 88 78.13 50.15 -35.65
CA THR A 88 79.25 49.65 -36.47
C THR A 88 78.79 48.57 -37.46
N ALA A 89 78.01 47.59 -37.00
CA ALA A 89 77.48 46.53 -37.86
C ALA A 89 76.46 47.06 -38.88
N ASP A 90 75.59 47.98 -38.48
CA ASP A 90 74.66 48.69 -39.38
C ASP A 90 75.45 49.44 -40.48
N GLY A 91 76.52 50.14 -40.09
CA GLY A 91 77.39 50.87 -41.02
C GLY A 91 78.16 49.97 -41.99
N LEU A 92 78.69 48.84 -41.52
CA LEU A 92 79.38 47.85 -42.37
C LEU A 92 78.41 47.17 -43.34
N LEU A 93 77.22 46.76 -42.89
CA LEU A 93 76.19 46.19 -43.75
C LEU A 93 75.72 47.17 -44.82
N ALA A 94 75.57 48.46 -44.48
CA ALA A 94 75.21 49.50 -45.44
C ALA A 94 76.32 49.72 -46.49
N LYS A 95 77.59 49.77 -46.08
CA LYS A 95 78.74 49.88 -46.99
C LYS A 95 78.84 48.68 -47.93
N PHE A 96 78.67 47.47 -47.39
CA PHE A 96 78.69 46.25 -48.19
C PHE A 96 77.50 46.19 -49.17
N SER A 97 76.30 46.58 -48.74
CA SER A 97 75.14 46.71 -49.63
C SER A 97 75.37 47.71 -50.76
N ALA A 98 75.98 48.87 -50.47
CA ALA A 98 76.33 49.87 -51.48
C ALA A 98 77.39 49.35 -52.45
N CYS A 99 78.38 48.59 -51.95
CA CYS A 99 79.40 47.94 -52.78
C CYS A 99 78.76 46.94 -53.76
N ILE A 100 77.90 46.04 -53.27
CA ILE A 100 77.19 45.07 -54.11
C ILE A 100 76.30 45.77 -55.15
N GLN A 101 75.61 46.85 -54.78
CA GLN A 101 74.81 47.64 -55.71
C GLN A 101 75.65 48.30 -56.81
N ALA A 102 76.84 48.82 -56.48
CA ALA A 102 77.75 49.38 -57.47
C ALA A 102 78.21 48.31 -58.48
N ARG A 103 78.45 47.07 -58.02
CA ARG A 103 78.84 45.95 -58.90
C ARG A 103 77.69 45.41 -59.77
N GLN A 104 76.44 45.71 -59.43
CA GLN A 104 75.28 45.35 -60.27
C GLN A 104 75.34 46.00 -61.66
N ALA A 105 75.90 47.20 -61.76
CA ALA A 105 76.08 47.90 -63.03
C ALA A 105 77.21 47.30 -63.91
N GLU A 106 78.08 46.47 -63.33
CA GLU A 106 79.23 45.85 -64.00
C GLU A 106 78.92 44.43 -64.51
N VAL A 107 77.72 43.92 -64.24
CA VAL A 107 77.25 42.61 -64.73
C VAL A 107 77.28 42.56 -66.27
N GLY A 108 77.82 41.49 -66.82
CA GLY A 108 78.09 41.32 -68.25
C GLY A 108 79.45 41.84 -68.69
N THR A 109 80.26 42.40 -67.78
CA THR A 109 81.64 42.84 -68.07
C THR A 109 82.68 41.89 -67.47
N GLN A 110 83.88 41.87 -68.06
CA GLN A 110 85.01 41.10 -67.52
C GLN A 110 85.51 41.63 -66.16
N ASN A 111 85.31 42.92 -65.87
CA ASN A 111 85.80 43.55 -64.65
C ASN A 111 85.01 43.15 -63.39
N PHE A 112 83.78 42.64 -63.54
CA PHE A 112 82.91 42.26 -62.43
C PHE A 112 83.60 41.33 -61.42
N TRP A 113 84.27 40.27 -61.91
CA TRP A 113 84.87 39.26 -61.03
C TRP A 113 86.09 39.77 -60.26
N ASN A 114 86.86 40.70 -60.83
CA ASN A 114 87.97 41.33 -60.12
C ASN A 114 87.44 42.30 -59.06
N ASN A 115 86.38 43.03 -59.38
CA ASN A 115 85.86 44.11 -58.54
C ASN A 115 84.88 43.64 -57.45
N ILE A 116 84.23 42.48 -57.61
CA ILE A 116 83.35 41.89 -56.58
C ILE A 116 84.16 41.33 -55.40
N GLN A 117 85.43 40.99 -55.61
CA GLN A 117 86.33 40.58 -54.54
C GLN A 117 86.56 41.71 -53.51
N ASP A 118 86.56 42.96 -53.96
CA ASP A 118 86.64 44.12 -53.07
C ASP A 118 85.47 44.16 -52.09
N CYS A 119 84.27 43.80 -52.54
CA CYS A 119 83.11 43.74 -51.65
C CYS A 119 83.26 42.58 -50.66
N ASN A 120 83.64 41.38 -51.13
CA ASN A 120 83.79 40.20 -50.29
C ASN A 120 84.79 40.38 -49.14
N SER A 121 85.73 41.32 -49.25
CA SER A 121 86.64 41.65 -48.14
C SER A 121 85.88 42.16 -46.90
N MET A 122 84.76 42.88 -47.08
CA MET A 122 83.94 43.41 -45.97
C MET A 122 83.08 42.33 -45.30
N THR A 123 82.87 41.18 -45.94
CA THR A 123 82.12 40.04 -45.36
C THR A 123 82.78 39.59 -44.06
N ARG A 124 84.12 39.52 -44.04
CA ARG A 124 84.88 39.15 -42.84
C ARG A 124 84.71 40.17 -41.72
N ASP A 125 84.84 41.46 -42.02
CA ASP A 125 84.67 42.53 -41.02
C ASP A 125 83.25 42.52 -40.41
N ILE A 126 82.22 42.23 -41.22
CA ILE A 126 80.85 42.08 -40.75
C ILE A 126 80.73 40.84 -39.86
N GLU A 127 81.26 39.69 -40.28
CA GLU A 127 81.20 38.46 -39.49
C GLU A 127 81.94 38.59 -38.16
N ASP A 128 83.10 39.25 -38.14
CA ASP A 128 83.88 39.51 -36.92
C ASP A 128 83.07 40.41 -35.97
N GLN A 129 82.41 41.48 -36.46
CA GLN A 129 81.54 42.29 -35.61
C GLN A 129 80.36 41.51 -35.02
N PHE A 130 79.76 40.61 -35.80
CA PHE A 130 78.68 39.78 -35.29
C PHE A 130 79.19 38.74 -34.28
N ASN A 131 80.30 38.07 -34.56
CA ASN A 131 80.85 36.98 -33.74
C ASN A 131 81.50 37.46 -32.45
N ASP A 132 82.23 38.57 -32.51
CA ASP A 132 83.05 39.01 -31.38
C ASP A 132 82.28 39.94 -30.45
N ASN A 133 81.33 40.71 -30.98
CA ASN A 133 80.63 41.74 -30.21
C ASN A 133 79.15 41.46 -30.03
N LEU A 134 78.40 41.24 -31.11
CA LEU A 134 76.93 41.26 -31.05
C LEU A 134 76.29 39.95 -30.60
N ARG A 135 76.72 38.80 -31.15
CA ARG A 135 76.22 37.47 -30.75
C ARG A 135 76.51 37.17 -29.27
N PRO A 136 77.72 37.44 -28.72
CA PRO A 136 77.97 37.27 -27.29
C PRO A 136 77.06 38.14 -26.40
N GLN A 137 76.73 39.36 -26.83
CA GLN A 137 75.81 40.23 -26.10
C GLN A 137 74.37 39.71 -26.10
N ARG A 138 73.89 39.20 -27.25
CA ARG A 138 72.60 38.51 -27.34
C ARG A 138 72.55 37.29 -26.41
N ASP A 139 73.54 36.42 -26.51
CA ASP A 139 73.58 35.18 -25.74
C ASP A 139 73.67 35.47 -24.23
N CYS A 140 74.42 36.51 -23.82
CA CYS A 140 74.43 37.01 -22.45
C CYS A 140 73.04 37.47 -21.97
N ALA A 141 72.34 38.28 -22.77
CA ALA A 141 71.01 38.80 -22.43
C ALA A 141 69.96 37.68 -22.28
N ASP A 142 70.00 36.67 -23.13
CA ASP A 142 69.10 35.52 -23.04
C ASP A 142 69.39 34.66 -21.79
N ARG A 143 70.65 34.44 -21.46
CA ARG A 143 71.04 33.73 -20.23
C ARG A 143 70.60 34.48 -18.97
N GLN A 144 70.68 35.80 -18.95
CA GLN A 144 70.16 36.62 -17.84
C GLN A 144 68.64 36.47 -17.67
N ARG A 145 67.87 36.33 -18.77
CA ARG A 145 66.42 36.05 -18.68
C ARG A 145 66.14 34.70 -18.05
N ASN A 146 66.86 33.65 -18.44
CA ASN A 146 66.71 32.32 -17.85
C ASN A 146 66.97 32.33 -16.33
N ILE A 147 67.96 33.10 -15.87
CA ILE A 147 68.24 33.25 -14.45
C ILE A 147 67.10 33.98 -13.72
N SER A 148 66.48 34.98 -14.37
CA SER A 148 65.29 35.65 -13.83
C SER A 148 64.11 34.69 -13.64
N ASP A 149 63.92 33.74 -14.56
CA ASP A 149 62.90 32.69 -14.41
C ASP A 149 63.23 31.74 -13.25
N ARG A 150 64.50 31.35 -13.09
CA ARG A 150 64.95 30.55 -11.93
C ARG A 150 64.74 31.27 -10.59
N LYS A 151 64.85 32.60 -10.54
CA LYS A 151 64.47 33.38 -9.33
C LYS A 151 63.01 33.25 -8.98
N ARG A 152 62.12 33.16 -9.96
CA ARG A 152 60.67 32.97 -9.72
C ARG A 152 60.41 31.56 -9.19
N GLU A 153 61.03 30.55 -9.80
CA GLU A 153 60.88 29.15 -9.39
C GLU A 153 61.41 28.92 -7.96
N ARG A 154 62.53 29.55 -7.60
CA ARG A 154 63.10 29.51 -6.24
C ARG A 154 62.09 29.89 -5.15
N LYS A 155 61.20 30.86 -5.40
CA LYS A 155 60.15 31.27 -4.43
C LYS A 155 59.13 30.17 -4.14
N ASN A 156 58.89 29.27 -5.09
CA ASN A 156 57.94 28.18 -4.91
C ASN A 156 58.50 27.05 -4.04
N LEU A 157 59.83 26.91 -3.95
CA LEU A 157 60.48 25.85 -3.17
C LEU A 157 60.20 25.98 -1.66
N ASP A 158 60.15 27.20 -1.12
CA ASP A 158 59.81 27.43 0.30
C ASP A 158 58.39 26.96 0.65
N SER A 159 57.45 27.07 -0.31
CA SER A 159 56.09 26.56 -0.12
C SER A 159 56.09 25.04 0.00
N GLN A 160 56.89 24.34 -0.81
CA GLN A 160 56.98 22.88 -0.75
C GLN A 160 57.55 22.38 0.58
N ILE A 161 58.58 23.06 1.13
CA ILE A 161 59.11 22.76 2.47
C ILE A 161 58.03 22.95 3.54
N LYS A 162 57.28 24.06 3.49
CA LYS A 162 56.19 24.32 4.43
C LYS A 162 55.11 23.24 4.37
N ASP A 163 54.79 22.74 3.18
CA ASP A 163 53.82 21.67 3.02
C ASP A 163 54.33 20.35 3.61
N ILE A 164 55.60 19.99 3.39
CA ILE A 164 56.26 18.85 4.05
C ILE A 164 56.18 18.97 5.57
N GLN A 165 56.50 20.14 6.13
CA GLN A 165 56.44 20.39 7.57
C GLN A 165 55.00 20.40 8.13
N ARG A 166 53.99 20.72 7.31
CA ARG A 166 52.57 20.57 7.69
C ARG A 166 52.17 19.09 7.80
N MET A 167 52.67 18.23 6.90
CA MET A 167 52.44 16.78 6.97
C MET A 167 53.17 16.16 8.17
N ASN A 168 54.43 16.54 8.38
CA ASN A 168 55.20 16.14 9.55
C ASN A 168 56.10 17.28 10.02
N LYS A 169 55.75 17.89 11.17
CA LYS A 169 56.52 19.00 11.76
C LYS A 169 57.97 18.63 12.12
N THR A 170 58.26 17.33 12.27
CA THR A 170 59.57 16.80 12.64
C THR A 170 60.37 16.27 11.44
N ALA A 171 59.84 16.40 10.22
CA ALA A 171 60.57 15.99 9.03
C ALA A 171 61.90 16.75 8.91
N ASP A 172 62.99 16.01 8.70
CA ASP A 172 64.30 16.60 8.45
C ASP A 172 64.33 17.21 7.03
N VAL A 173 64.29 18.54 6.96
CA VAL A 173 64.38 19.31 5.71
C VAL A 173 65.73 20.02 5.58
N SER A 174 66.74 19.61 6.36
CA SER A 174 68.06 20.23 6.37
C SER A 174 68.73 20.18 4.99
N ALA A 175 68.64 19.04 4.30
CA ALA A 175 69.15 18.87 2.93
C ALA A 175 68.46 19.81 1.92
N LEU A 176 67.13 19.96 1.99
CA LEU A 176 66.38 20.89 1.15
C LEU A 176 66.77 22.34 1.40
N THR A 177 66.94 22.71 2.66
CA THR A 177 67.40 24.04 3.07
C THR A 177 68.82 24.31 2.57
N ALA A 178 69.70 23.31 2.58
CA ALA A 178 71.06 23.42 2.08
C ALA A 178 71.12 23.60 0.55
N VAL A 179 70.28 22.88 -0.20
CA VAL A 179 70.15 23.07 -1.67
C VAL A 179 69.63 24.47 -1.99
N ILE A 180 68.62 24.95 -1.25
CA ILE A 180 68.12 26.31 -1.34
C ILE A 180 69.24 27.34 -1.14
N ALA A 181 70.08 27.18 -0.11
CA ALA A 181 71.17 28.11 0.16
C ALA A 181 72.18 28.16 -1.00
N LYS A 182 72.44 27.02 -1.66
CA LYS A 182 73.28 26.97 -2.87
C LYS A 182 72.63 27.69 -4.05
N ILE A 183 71.32 27.50 -4.27
CA ILE A 183 70.57 28.24 -5.29
C ILE A 183 70.64 29.74 -5.02
N ASP A 184 70.43 30.18 -3.78
CA ASP A 184 70.49 31.60 -3.41
C ASP A 184 71.90 32.19 -3.62
N ALA A 185 72.96 31.43 -3.32
CA ALA A 185 74.34 31.84 -3.58
C ALA A 185 74.65 31.98 -5.08
N LEU A 186 74.20 31.03 -5.92
CA LEU A 186 74.35 31.11 -7.36
C LEU A 186 73.54 32.25 -7.98
N LEU A 187 72.35 32.54 -7.44
CA LEU A 187 71.53 33.67 -7.88
C LEU A 187 72.23 34.99 -7.58
N ALA A 188 72.84 35.12 -6.40
CA ALA A 188 73.64 36.29 -6.04
C ALA A 188 74.88 36.45 -6.93
N LYS A 189 75.58 35.33 -7.24
CA LYS A 189 76.72 35.33 -8.16
C LYS A 189 76.30 35.76 -9.57
N ALA A 190 75.18 35.25 -10.07
CA ALA A 190 74.63 35.65 -11.36
C ALA A 190 74.27 37.14 -11.41
N ASP A 191 73.70 37.69 -10.34
CA ASP A 191 73.37 39.12 -10.25
C ASP A 191 74.62 40.00 -10.30
N GLN A 192 75.69 39.61 -9.61
CA GLN A 192 76.97 40.32 -9.66
C GLN A 192 77.54 40.35 -11.07
N ILE A 193 77.53 39.20 -11.76
CA ILE A 193 78.02 39.06 -13.14
C ILE A 193 77.16 39.89 -14.10
N ALA A 194 75.84 39.93 -13.90
CA ALA A 194 74.90 40.66 -14.74
C ALA A 194 75.06 42.19 -14.70
N THR A 195 75.76 42.74 -13.70
CA THR A 195 76.08 44.19 -13.62
C THR A 195 77.28 44.62 -14.49
N GLY A 196 78.06 43.67 -15.01
CA GLY A 196 79.21 43.93 -15.89
C GLY A 196 78.85 44.06 -17.37
N ALA A 197 79.85 44.36 -18.21
CA ALA A 197 79.67 44.36 -19.66
C ALA A 197 79.38 42.93 -20.16
N CYS A 198 78.33 42.76 -20.96
CA CYS A 198 78.02 41.49 -21.60
C CYS A 198 79.05 41.20 -22.70
N ASN A 199 80.00 40.32 -22.38
CA ASN A 199 80.97 39.77 -23.32
C ASN A 199 80.89 38.23 -23.30
N ARG A 200 81.75 37.57 -24.08
CA ARG A 200 81.76 36.11 -24.20
C ARG A 200 82.03 35.39 -22.86
N ASP A 201 83.01 35.86 -22.09
CA ASP A 201 83.35 35.27 -20.79
C ASP A 201 82.18 35.37 -19.79
N THR A 202 81.48 36.50 -19.79
CA THR A 202 80.25 36.70 -19.01
C THR A 202 79.17 35.72 -19.44
N ALA A 203 78.95 35.54 -20.75
CA ALA A 203 77.97 34.59 -21.27
C ALA A 203 78.32 33.14 -20.89
N ASP A 204 79.59 32.73 -20.99
CA ASP A 204 80.05 31.40 -20.61
C ASP A 204 79.89 31.17 -19.10
N THR A 205 80.23 32.16 -18.26
CA THR A 205 80.04 32.05 -16.81
C THR A 205 78.55 31.92 -16.42
N LEU A 206 77.66 32.65 -17.10
CA LEU A 206 76.22 32.52 -16.89
C LEU A 206 75.69 31.15 -17.38
N ASN A 207 76.30 30.55 -18.39
CA ASN A 207 75.98 29.18 -18.83
C ASN A 207 76.28 28.14 -17.75
N ASP A 208 77.45 28.25 -17.13
CA ASP A 208 77.88 27.33 -16.08
C ASP A 208 76.93 27.41 -14.89
N ILE A 209 76.59 28.65 -14.48
CA ILE A 209 75.59 28.89 -13.42
C ILE A 209 74.23 28.30 -13.79
N GLN A 210 73.78 28.45 -15.03
CA GLN A 210 72.51 27.88 -15.48
C GLN A 210 72.51 26.34 -15.45
N THR A 211 73.63 25.72 -15.81
CA THR A 211 73.80 24.26 -15.74
C THR A 211 73.76 23.76 -14.29
N GLU A 212 74.40 24.49 -13.38
CA GLU A 212 74.39 24.18 -11.96
C GLU A 212 72.99 24.36 -11.35
N PHE A 213 72.23 25.40 -11.75
CA PHE A 213 70.83 25.54 -11.36
C PHE A 213 69.98 24.34 -11.76
N ASN A 214 70.10 23.87 -13.00
CA ASN A 214 69.32 22.72 -13.47
C ASN A 214 69.52 21.50 -12.56
N THR A 215 70.76 21.26 -12.14
CA THR A 215 71.11 20.17 -11.22
C THR A 215 70.49 20.40 -9.85
N LEU A 216 70.66 21.57 -9.25
CA LEU A 216 70.16 21.86 -7.91
C LEU A 216 68.63 21.85 -7.82
N PHE A 217 67.92 22.34 -8.83
CA PHE A 217 66.45 22.27 -8.87
C PHE A 217 65.99 20.80 -8.98
N GLN A 218 66.64 19.99 -9.81
CA GLN A 218 66.31 18.57 -9.91
C GLN A 218 66.59 17.82 -8.60
N ASP A 219 67.73 18.08 -7.97
CA ASP A 219 68.09 17.51 -6.66
C ASP A 219 67.07 17.90 -5.59
N PHE A 220 66.63 19.16 -5.58
CA PHE A 220 65.57 19.62 -4.69
C PHE A 220 64.28 18.84 -4.90
N TYR A 221 63.81 18.71 -6.14
CA TYR A 221 62.55 18.00 -6.42
C TYR A 221 62.61 16.51 -6.08
N ASN A 222 63.75 15.86 -6.35
CA ASN A 222 63.94 14.46 -6.00
C ASN A 222 63.92 14.27 -4.47
N ALA A 223 64.70 15.07 -3.74
CA ALA A 223 64.76 15.00 -2.28
C ALA A 223 63.43 15.41 -1.63
N SER A 224 62.72 16.40 -2.19
CA SER A 224 61.45 16.87 -1.62
C SER A 224 60.35 15.81 -1.75
N ASN A 225 60.32 15.07 -2.86
CA ASN A 225 59.40 13.94 -3.04
C ASN A 225 59.69 12.81 -2.05
N GLU A 226 60.96 12.44 -1.88
CA GLU A 226 61.36 11.39 -0.94
C GLU A 226 61.00 11.76 0.51
N ILE A 227 61.33 12.98 0.94
CA ILE A 227 60.98 13.46 2.29
C ILE A 227 59.45 13.55 2.45
N ARG A 228 58.72 13.96 1.42
CA ARG A 228 57.26 14.05 1.45
C ARG A 228 56.59 12.69 1.65
N GLU A 229 57.07 11.66 0.97
CA GLU A 229 56.56 10.30 1.14
C GLU A 229 56.81 9.81 2.57
N LEU A 230 58.00 10.04 3.13
CA LEU A 230 58.31 9.70 4.52
C LEU A 230 57.48 10.52 5.53
N ALA A 231 57.24 11.80 5.24
CA ALA A 231 56.43 12.69 6.05
C ALA A 231 54.93 12.31 6.08
N SER A 232 54.46 11.48 5.13
CA SER A 232 53.08 10.98 5.13
C SER A 232 52.82 9.86 6.15
N CYS A 233 53.88 9.18 6.60
CA CYS A 233 53.82 8.03 7.51
C CYS A 233 52.98 8.27 8.79
N PRO A 234 53.12 9.40 9.53
CA PRO A 234 52.28 9.65 10.71
C PRO A 234 50.80 9.85 10.36
N GLN A 235 50.50 10.36 9.16
CA GLN A 235 49.12 10.53 8.71
C GLN A 235 48.48 9.18 8.37
N THR A 236 49.19 8.29 7.67
CA THR A 236 48.72 6.92 7.41
C THR A 236 48.50 6.14 8.71
N GLN A 237 49.41 6.26 9.70
CA GLN A 237 49.24 5.68 11.02
C GLN A 237 47.98 6.21 11.74
N ARG A 238 47.69 7.51 11.65
CA ARG A 238 46.45 8.08 12.20
C ARG A 238 45.21 7.52 11.52
N ASN A 239 45.19 7.42 10.19
CA ASN A 239 44.07 6.85 9.45
C ASN A 239 43.78 5.41 9.90
N ILE A 240 44.82 4.58 10.05
CA ILE A 240 44.70 3.21 10.57
C ILE A 240 44.16 3.22 12.02
N SER A 241 44.65 4.13 12.87
CA SER A 241 44.16 4.27 14.25
C SER A 241 42.68 4.66 14.33
N ASP A 242 42.21 5.52 13.44
CA ASP A 242 40.80 5.89 13.37
C ASP A 242 39.92 4.71 12.90
N ARG A 243 40.39 3.91 11.92
CA ARG A 243 39.74 2.64 11.55
C ARG A 243 39.64 1.66 12.72
N LYS A 244 40.63 1.64 13.62
CA LYS A 244 40.60 0.80 14.83
C LYS A 244 39.45 1.18 15.79
N LYS A 245 39.05 2.45 15.82
CA LYS A 245 37.85 2.87 16.57
C LYS A 245 36.58 2.36 15.90
N GLU A 246 36.51 2.45 14.58
CA GLU A 246 35.38 2.00 13.77
C GLU A 246 35.14 0.48 13.89
N ARG A 247 36.20 -0.32 14.02
CA ARG A 247 36.12 -1.77 14.24
C ARG A 247 35.19 -2.17 15.39
N LYS A 248 35.09 -1.39 16.47
CA LYS A 248 34.19 -1.69 17.60
C LYS A 248 32.70 -1.63 17.21
N ASN A 249 32.36 -0.84 16.20
CA ASN A 249 30.98 -0.75 15.71
C ASN A 249 30.59 -2.02 14.94
N LEU A 250 31.54 -2.71 14.30
CA LEU A 250 31.28 -3.94 13.55
C LEU A 250 30.78 -5.07 14.47
N ASP A 251 31.40 -5.26 15.64
CA ASP A 251 30.94 -6.24 16.65
C ASP A 251 29.51 -5.95 17.13
N SER A 252 29.16 -4.66 17.24
CA SER A 252 27.81 -4.26 17.64
C SER A 252 26.79 -4.61 16.56
N GLN A 253 27.13 -4.42 15.28
CA GLN A 253 26.27 -4.82 14.16
C GLN A 253 26.03 -6.34 14.11
N ILE A 254 27.06 -7.16 14.34
CA ILE A 254 26.88 -8.62 14.44
C ILE A 254 25.89 -8.99 15.55
N LYS A 255 26.05 -8.39 16.74
CA LYS A 255 25.14 -8.63 17.87
C LYS A 255 23.70 -8.22 17.56
N ASP A 256 23.50 -7.13 16.85
CA ASP A 256 22.17 -6.68 16.47
C ASP A 256 21.51 -7.62 15.45
N ILE A 257 22.26 -8.13 14.46
CA ILE A 257 21.79 -9.18 13.54
C ILE A 257 21.37 -10.44 14.32
N GLN A 258 22.20 -10.89 15.26
CA GLN A 258 21.89 -12.06 16.10
C GLN A 258 20.71 -11.83 17.06
N ARG A 259 20.42 -10.58 17.44
CA ARG A 259 19.21 -10.24 18.20
C ARG A 259 17.96 -10.29 17.33
N MET A 260 18.06 -9.91 16.06
CA MET A 260 16.97 -10.01 15.09
C MET A 260 16.63 -11.47 14.79
N ASN A 261 17.65 -12.31 14.60
CA ASN A 261 17.51 -13.75 14.43
C ASN A 261 18.71 -14.49 15.05
N LYS A 262 18.46 -15.25 16.12
CA LYS A 262 19.52 -15.97 16.84
C LYS A 262 20.19 -17.06 16.00
N ALA A 263 19.52 -17.55 14.96
CA ALA A 263 20.03 -18.56 14.04
C ALA A 263 20.72 -17.97 12.81
N ALA A 264 20.82 -16.63 12.69
CA ALA A 264 21.52 -16.00 11.59
C ALA A 264 23.00 -16.43 11.55
N ASP A 265 23.46 -16.92 10.39
CA ASP A 265 24.85 -17.26 10.18
C ASP A 265 25.69 -15.99 9.98
N VAL A 266 26.50 -15.67 10.99
CA VAL A 266 27.42 -14.51 10.97
C VAL A 266 28.88 -14.96 10.84
N SER A 267 29.14 -16.22 10.46
CA SER A 267 30.49 -16.78 10.38
C SER A 267 31.39 -16.01 9.42
N ALA A 268 30.88 -15.66 8.24
CA ALA A 268 31.60 -14.84 7.25
C ALA A 268 31.96 -13.44 7.79
N LEU A 269 31.01 -12.76 8.44
CA LEU A 269 31.25 -11.45 9.07
C LEU A 269 32.32 -11.53 10.17
N THR A 270 32.28 -12.60 10.96
CA THR A 270 33.26 -12.87 12.02
C THR A 270 34.65 -13.13 11.44
N ALA A 271 34.73 -13.83 10.30
CA ALA A 271 35.99 -14.05 9.59
C ALA A 271 36.59 -12.73 9.07
N VAL A 272 35.77 -11.82 8.52
CA VAL A 272 36.23 -10.49 8.08
C VAL A 272 36.77 -9.66 9.26
N ILE A 273 36.08 -9.65 10.41
CA ILE A 273 36.59 -8.97 11.62
C ILE A 273 37.96 -9.54 12.04
N THR A 274 38.12 -10.86 11.96
CA THR A 274 39.39 -11.52 12.29
C THR A 274 40.52 -11.07 11.36
N GLN A 275 40.25 -10.91 10.06
CA GLN A 275 41.23 -10.38 9.10
C GLN A 275 41.58 -8.90 9.39
N ILE A 276 40.58 -8.08 9.72
CA ILE A 276 40.78 -6.68 10.14
C ILE A 276 41.69 -6.62 11.39
N ASP A 277 41.46 -7.47 12.39
CA ASP A 277 42.28 -7.52 13.60
C ASP A 277 43.73 -7.96 13.34
N ALA A 278 43.93 -8.88 12.38
CA ALA A 278 45.27 -9.27 11.93
C ALA A 278 46.01 -8.10 11.28
N LEU A 279 45.33 -7.31 10.44
CA LEU A 279 45.92 -6.11 9.82
C LEU A 279 46.26 -5.02 10.85
N PHE A 280 45.42 -4.81 11.87
CA PHE A 280 45.78 -3.90 12.96
C PHE A 280 46.99 -4.39 13.76
N THR A 281 47.14 -5.71 13.93
CA THR A 281 48.32 -6.29 14.58
C THR A 281 49.58 -6.04 13.74
N LYS A 282 49.50 -6.29 12.44
CA LYS A 282 50.59 -6.02 11.47
C LYS A 282 50.96 -4.53 11.47
N ALA A 283 49.97 -3.62 11.47
CA ALA A 283 50.21 -2.18 11.53
C ALA A 283 50.95 -1.76 12.80
N ASN A 284 50.59 -2.32 13.96
CA ASN A 284 51.27 -2.00 15.22
C ASN A 284 52.74 -2.44 15.17
N GLN A 285 53.03 -3.64 14.61
CA GLN A 285 54.39 -4.15 14.46
C GLN A 285 55.26 -3.29 13.54
N VAL A 286 54.67 -2.77 12.46
CA VAL A 286 55.35 -1.91 11.49
C VAL A 286 55.55 -0.49 12.04
N SER A 287 54.62 -0.01 12.87
CA SER A 287 54.63 1.36 13.41
C SER A 287 55.66 1.64 14.52
N THR A 288 56.35 0.62 15.05
CA THR A 288 57.33 0.78 16.14
C THR A 288 58.72 1.25 15.69
N GLY A 289 58.97 1.33 14.37
CA GLY A 289 60.24 1.75 13.78
C GLY A 289 60.27 3.21 13.29
N VAL A 290 61.45 3.69 12.91
CA VAL A 290 61.61 4.97 12.19
C VAL A 290 60.94 4.84 10.82
N CYS A 291 60.13 5.83 10.42
CA CYS A 291 59.49 5.83 9.11
C CYS A 291 60.54 5.84 8.00
N ASN A 292 60.59 4.74 7.25
CA ASN A 292 61.37 4.57 6.03
C ASN A 292 60.41 4.19 4.89
N ARG A 293 60.94 4.05 3.66
CA ARG A 293 60.14 3.72 2.48
C ARG A 293 59.32 2.42 2.66
N GLU A 294 59.98 1.37 3.12
CA GLU A 294 59.36 0.05 3.32
C GLU A 294 58.22 0.09 4.34
N VAL A 295 58.39 0.87 5.42
CA VAL A 295 57.35 1.12 6.43
C VAL A 295 56.16 1.87 5.83
N VAL A 296 56.40 2.91 5.02
CA VAL A 296 55.33 3.68 4.36
C VAL A 296 54.54 2.81 3.40
N ASP A 297 55.22 2.07 2.54
CA ASP A 297 54.58 1.20 1.55
C ASP A 297 53.73 0.13 2.26
N THR A 298 54.29 -0.51 3.30
CA THR A 298 53.55 -1.50 4.11
C THR A 298 52.32 -0.90 4.80
N LEU A 299 52.42 0.30 5.37
CA LEU A 299 51.28 0.96 6.02
C LEU A 299 50.21 1.38 5.01
N ASN A 300 50.60 1.80 3.80
CA ASN A 300 49.66 2.12 2.73
C ASN A 300 48.92 0.86 2.24
N ASP A 301 49.63 -0.27 2.08
CA ASP A 301 49.02 -1.55 1.74
C ASP A 301 48.00 -1.98 2.80
N ILE A 302 48.39 -1.89 4.09
CA ILE A 302 47.47 -2.19 5.20
C ILE A 302 46.25 -1.26 5.18
N GLN A 303 46.44 0.05 4.94
CA GLN A 303 45.32 0.99 4.87
C GLN A 303 44.35 0.63 3.72
N ASN A 304 44.88 0.26 2.56
CA ASN A 304 44.06 -0.13 1.41
C ASN A 304 43.31 -1.45 1.65
N GLU A 305 43.96 -2.42 2.27
CA GLU A 305 43.35 -3.70 2.61
C GLU A 305 42.28 -3.54 3.70
N LEU A 306 42.53 -2.72 4.73
CA LEU A 306 41.53 -2.35 5.72
C LEU A 306 40.32 -1.69 5.06
N ASN A 307 40.51 -0.72 4.17
CA ASN A 307 39.40 -0.07 3.47
C ASN A 307 38.53 -1.07 2.70
N THR A 308 39.17 -2.07 2.07
CA THR A 308 38.47 -3.14 1.34
C THR A 308 37.66 -4.01 2.30
N LEU A 309 38.28 -4.51 3.37
CA LEU A 309 37.60 -5.38 4.34
C LEU A 309 36.45 -4.70 5.07
N PHE A 310 36.57 -3.41 5.40
CA PHE A 310 35.45 -2.64 5.96
C PHE A 310 34.28 -2.55 4.98
N GLN A 311 34.55 -2.30 3.70
CA GLN A 311 33.51 -2.27 2.67
C GLN A 311 32.85 -3.64 2.48
N ASP A 312 33.65 -4.71 2.42
CA ASP A 312 33.17 -6.08 2.30
C ASP A 312 32.30 -6.48 3.49
N PHE A 313 32.68 -6.07 4.71
CA PHE A 313 31.86 -6.23 5.90
C PHE A 313 30.51 -5.53 5.75
N TYR A 314 30.48 -4.26 5.34
CA TYR A 314 29.23 -3.50 5.21
C TYR A 314 28.30 -4.05 4.12
N ASN A 315 28.85 -4.53 3.01
CA ASN A 315 28.06 -5.16 1.96
C ASN A 315 27.47 -6.49 2.47
N SER A 316 28.31 -7.34 3.05
CA SER A 316 27.89 -8.64 3.57
C SER A 316 26.92 -8.52 4.74
N SER A 317 27.07 -7.50 5.60
CA SER A 317 26.21 -7.33 6.77
C SER A 317 24.78 -6.98 6.40
N ASN A 318 24.59 -6.24 5.30
CA ASN A 318 23.25 -5.97 4.76
C ASN A 318 22.56 -7.24 4.28
N ASP A 319 23.29 -8.11 3.56
CA ASP A 319 22.75 -9.38 3.06
C ASP A 319 22.35 -10.32 4.21
N VAL A 320 23.24 -10.50 5.20
CA VAL A 320 22.95 -11.32 6.38
C VAL A 320 21.78 -10.74 7.18
N ARG A 321 21.67 -9.41 7.27
CA ARG A 321 20.55 -8.75 7.96
C ARG A 321 19.22 -8.97 7.25
N GLN A 322 19.19 -8.94 5.91
CA GLN A 322 17.99 -9.29 5.14
C GLN A 322 17.58 -10.76 5.35
N GLN A 323 18.55 -11.68 5.35
CA GLN A 323 18.29 -13.10 5.64
C GLN A 323 17.78 -13.30 7.07
N ALA A 324 18.34 -12.58 8.05
CA ALA A 324 17.89 -12.60 9.43
C ALA A 324 16.43 -12.14 9.56
N ASP A 325 16.05 -11.06 8.88
CA ASP A 325 14.68 -10.56 8.84
C ASP A 325 13.71 -11.55 8.20
N GLN A 326 14.09 -12.15 7.06
CA GLN A 326 13.29 -13.19 6.40
C GLN A 326 13.08 -14.42 7.31
N GLY A 327 14.15 -14.85 7.99
CA GLY A 327 14.08 -15.96 8.96
C GLY A 327 13.12 -15.66 10.12
N ARG A 328 13.18 -14.44 10.68
CA ARG A 328 12.24 -14.00 11.72
C ARG A 328 10.79 -13.98 11.22
N GLN A 329 10.55 -13.43 10.03
CA GLN A 329 9.21 -13.41 9.44
C GLN A 329 8.67 -14.82 9.20
N SER A 330 9.52 -15.76 8.76
CA SER A 330 9.15 -17.17 8.61
C SER A 330 8.71 -17.79 9.94
N GLU A 331 9.44 -17.53 11.03
CA GLU A 331 9.04 -18.00 12.38
C GLU A 331 7.73 -17.38 12.87
N ASP A 332 7.53 -16.08 12.62
CA ASP A 332 6.29 -15.39 12.99
C ASP A 332 5.10 -15.92 12.18
N ASN A 333 5.28 -16.16 10.88
CA ASN A 333 4.28 -16.78 10.01
C ASN A 333 3.95 -18.20 10.48
N LYS A 334 4.96 -18.99 10.84
CA LYS A 334 4.74 -20.33 11.41
C LYS A 334 3.91 -20.26 12.68
N ARG A 335 4.21 -19.31 13.56
CA ARG A 335 3.47 -19.10 14.81
C ARG A 335 2.02 -18.67 14.54
N ASP A 336 1.81 -17.73 13.63
CA ASP A 336 0.48 -17.27 13.20
C ASP A 336 -0.36 -18.45 12.68
N TYR A 337 0.21 -19.27 11.81
CA TYR A 337 -0.45 -20.47 11.30
C TYR A 337 -0.76 -21.50 12.40
N GLU A 338 0.26 -21.92 13.17
CA GLU A 338 0.13 -23.02 14.13
C GLU A 338 -0.70 -22.67 15.36
N LYS A 339 -0.64 -21.40 15.81
CA LYS A 339 -1.27 -20.97 17.08
C LYS A 339 -2.55 -20.19 16.92
N ASP A 340 -2.80 -19.56 15.77
CA ASP A 340 -4.02 -18.76 15.54
C ASP A 340 -4.89 -19.35 14.43
N LYS A 341 -4.42 -19.33 13.19
CA LYS A 341 -5.25 -19.60 12.00
C LYS A 341 -5.74 -21.04 11.95
N LYS A 342 -4.85 -22.01 12.12
CA LYS A 342 -5.22 -23.44 12.09
C LYS A 342 -6.19 -23.80 13.23
N PRO A 343 -5.91 -23.47 14.51
CA PRO A 343 -6.85 -23.77 15.60
C PRO A 343 -8.23 -23.12 15.43
N ARG A 344 -8.31 -21.89 14.91
CA ARG A 344 -9.59 -21.22 14.63
C ARG A 344 -10.43 -22.01 13.63
N CYS A 345 -9.83 -22.51 12.56
CA CYS A 345 -10.52 -23.35 11.57
C CYS A 345 -10.96 -24.70 12.13
N GLU A 346 -10.08 -25.40 12.84
CA GLU A 346 -10.32 -26.75 13.36
C GLU A 346 -11.30 -26.79 14.54
N LYS A 347 -11.39 -25.71 15.32
CA LYS A 347 -12.22 -25.64 16.54
C LYS A 347 -13.39 -24.69 16.40
N ASP A 348 -13.11 -23.39 16.37
CA ASP A 348 -14.16 -22.38 16.54
C ASP A 348 -15.09 -22.33 15.33
N LYS A 349 -14.52 -22.24 14.13
CA LYS A 349 -15.27 -22.15 12.87
C LYS A 349 -15.97 -23.47 12.53
N ALA A 350 -15.27 -24.60 12.71
CA ALA A 350 -15.87 -25.92 12.54
C ALA A 350 -17.07 -26.14 13.49
N ARG A 351 -16.97 -25.69 14.76
CA ARG A 351 -18.07 -25.76 15.72
C ARG A 351 -19.25 -24.92 15.28
N GLU A 352 -19.02 -23.66 14.90
CA GLU A 352 -20.12 -22.78 14.47
C GLU A 352 -20.79 -23.25 13.20
N LEU A 353 -20.02 -23.69 12.20
CA LEU A 353 -20.58 -24.29 11.00
C LEU A 353 -21.45 -25.52 11.34
N LYS A 354 -20.96 -26.42 12.19
CA LYS A 354 -21.72 -27.61 12.61
C LYS A 354 -23.01 -27.25 13.34
N ASN A 355 -22.99 -26.22 14.18
CA ASN A 355 -24.20 -25.73 14.86
C ASN A 355 -25.19 -25.14 13.87
N PHE A 356 -24.71 -24.27 12.97
CA PHE A 356 -25.53 -23.64 11.96
C PHE A 356 -26.15 -24.65 10.96
N VAL A 357 -25.38 -25.64 10.49
CA VAL A 357 -25.90 -26.72 9.62
C VAL A 357 -27.02 -27.50 10.31
N LYS A 358 -26.91 -27.76 11.62
CA LYS A 358 -27.99 -28.40 12.39
C LYS A 358 -29.24 -27.51 12.48
N GLU A 359 -29.08 -26.21 12.67
CA GLU A 359 -30.18 -25.25 12.69
C GLU A 359 -30.89 -25.20 11.33
N ALA A 360 -30.13 -25.05 10.25
CA ALA A 360 -30.62 -25.02 8.88
C ALA A 360 -31.32 -26.34 8.48
N THR A 361 -30.80 -27.49 8.92
CA THR A 361 -31.45 -28.79 8.67
C THR A 361 -32.81 -28.87 9.35
N LYS A 362 -32.96 -28.32 10.57
CA LYS A 362 -34.24 -28.31 11.28
C LYS A 362 -35.28 -27.39 10.63
N SER A 363 -34.84 -26.29 10.03
CA SER A 363 -35.72 -25.34 9.31
C SER A 363 -35.99 -25.74 7.86
N GLY A 364 -35.27 -26.73 7.32
CA GLY A 364 -35.37 -27.16 5.92
C GLY A 364 -34.63 -26.24 4.94
N ASP A 365 -33.64 -25.47 5.40
CA ASP A 365 -32.92 -24.46 4.61
C ASP A 365 -31.52 -24.94 4.16
N ALA A 366 -31.49 -25.91 3.26
CA ALA A 366 -30.25 -26.52 2.79
C ALA A 366 -29.33 -25.54 2.05
N ASP A 367 -29.89 -24.55 1.36
CA ASP A 367 -29.13 -23.59 0.54
C ASP A 367 -28.29 -22.65 1.42
N SER A 368 -28.87 -22.14 2.51
CA SER A 368 -28.14 -21.34 3.49
C SER A 368 -27.01 -22.14 4.14
N ALA A 369 -27.23 -23.42 4.45
CA ALA A 369 -26.18 -24.30 4.97
C ALA A 369 -25.04 -24.51 3.95
N ALA A 370 -25.37 -24.69 2.68
CA ALA A 370 -24.39 -24.87 1.61
C ALA A 370 -23.55 -23.60 1.39
N ALA A 371 -24.17 -22.40 1.43
CA ALA A 371 -23.47 -21.13 1.28
C ALA A 371 -22.39 -20.91 2.35
N VAL A 372 -22.73 -21.09 3.63
CA VAL A 372 -21.77 -20.95 4.74
C VAL A 372 -20.69 -22.05 4.70
N THR A 373 -21.05 -23.26 4.26
CA THR A 373 -20.10 -24.37 4.08
C THR A 373 -19.08 -24.07 2.98
N ASN A 374 -19.50 -23.48 1.86
CA ASN A 374 -18.60 -23.13 0.76
C ASN A 374 -17.54 -22.10 1.19
N ILE A 375 -17.95 -21.06 1.92
CA ILE A 375 -17.01 -20.05 2.45
C ILE A 375 -16.05 -20.67 3.46
N TYR A 376 -16.56 -21.55 4.34
CA TYR A 376 -15.71 -22.29 5.26
C TYR A 376 -14.65 -23.11 4.53
N ASN A 377 -15.00 -23.81 3.44
CA ASN A 377 -14.04 -24.58 2.66
C ASN A 377 -12.98 -23.69 1.99
N GLN A 378 -13.40 -22.59 1.35
CA GLN A 378 -12.46 -21.63 0.76
C GLN A 378 -11.48 -21.06 1.80
N MET A 379 -11.95 -20.77 3.01
CA MET A 379 -11.12 -20.23 4.08
C MET A 379 -10.21 -21.31 4.70
N CYS A 380 -10.79 -22.40 5.18
CA CYS A 380 -10.13 -23.37 6.05
C CYS A 380 -9.49 -24.55 5.31
N VAL A 381 -9.82 -24.77 4.05
CA VAL A 381 -9.19 -25.78 3.20
C VAL A 381 -8.25 -25.11 2.22
N ASP A 382 -8.75 -24.17 1.42
CA ASP A 382 -7.98 -23.59 0.32
C ASP A 382 -6.98 -22.54 0.81
N ALA A 383 -7.44 -21.46 1.43
CA ALA A 383 -6.57 -20.38 1.90
C ALA A 383 -5.61 -20.86 3.01
N LEU A 384 -6.12 -21.57 4.02
CA LEU A 384 -5.27 -22.17 5.06
C LEU A 384 -4.30 -23.23 4.49
N GLY A 385 -4.70 -23.99 3.47
CA GLY A 385 -3.83 -24.93 2.76
C GLY A 385 -2.72 -24.24 1.97
N ALA A 386 -3.03 -23.12 1.32
CA ALA A 386 -2.05 -22.26 0.64
C ALA A 386 -1.04 -21.65 1.64
N MET A 387 -1.51 -21.19 2.81
CA MET A 387 -0.63 -20.73 3.89
C MET A 387 0.33 -21.84 4.35
N LYS A 388 -0.17 -23.08 4.51
CA LYS A 388 0.67 -24.23 4.85
C LYS A 388 1.72 -24.51 3.77
N THR A 389 1.31 -24.51 2.51
CA THR A 389 2.21 -24.76 1.38
C THR A 389 3.30 -23.69 1.29
N ALA A 390 2.95 -22.42 1.51
CA ALA A 390 3.90 -21.32 1.55
C ALA A 390 4.89 -21.45 2.72
N LEU A 391 4.43 -21.88 3.91
CA LEU A 391 5.32 -22.16 5.05
C LEU A 391 6.27 -23.32 4.76
N ASP A 392 5.77 -24.43 4.23
CA ASP A 392 6.57 -25.61 3.90
C ASP A 392 7.61 -25.28 2.80
N ALA A 393 7.30 -24.32 1.92
CA ALA A 393 8.21 -23.80 0.89
C ALA A 393 9.12 -22.64 1.37
N GLY A 394 8.93 -22.12 2.59
CA GLY A 394 9.68 -20.98 3.11
C GLY A 394 9.42 -19.65 2.40
N ASN A 395 8.29 -19.50 1.69
CA ASN A 395 7.96 -18.31 0.92
C ASN A 395 7.08 -17.34 1.75
N THR A 396 7.69 -16.29 2.27
CA THR A 396 7.03 -15.29 3.13
C THR A 396 5.96 -14.48 2.40
N ASP A 397 6.19 -14.14 1.14
CA ASP A 397 5.26 -13.30 0.37
C ASP A 397 3.99 -14.08 0.02
N ALA A 398 4.15 -15.32 -0.46
CA ALA A 398 3.03 -16.21 -0.71
C ALA A 398 2.22 -16.52 0.57
N TYR A 399 2.88 -16.61 1.72
CA TYR A 399 2.18 -16.75 3.00
C TYR A 399 1.33 -15.52 3.32
N ASN A 400 1.89 -14.31 3.16
CA ASN A 400 1.18 -13.07 3.45
C ASN A 400 -0.01 -12.84 2.51
N GLU A 401 0.12 -13.20 1.23
CA GLU A 401 -0.97 -13.17 0.26
C GLU A 401 -2.10 -14.14 0.67
N ALA A 402 -1.77 -15.41 0.94
CA ALA A 402 -2.73 -16.40 1.37
C ALA A 402 -3.39 -16.04 2.71
N ARG A 403 -2.64 -15.43 3.64
CA ARG A 403 -3.16 -14.91 4.90
C ARG A 403 -4.16 -13.78 4.68
N SER A 404 -3.89 -12.85 3.76
CA SER A 404 -4.83 -11.78 3.44
C SER A 404 -6.15 -12.36 2.92
N THR A 405 -6.08 -13.35 2.01
CA THR A 405 -7.27 -14.06 1.52
C THR A 405 -8.00 -14.77 2.65
N TYR A 406 -7.28 -15.43 3.56
CA TYR A 406 -7.86 -16.05 4.74
C TYR A 406 -8.62 -15.02 5.60
N ASP A 407 -8.01 -13.87 5.91
CA ASP A 407 -8.59 -12.85 6.78
C ASP A 407 -9.83 -12.19 6.14
N ASP A 408 -9.85 -12.01 4.81
CA ASP A 408 -11.04 -11.55 4.09
C ASP A 408 -12.18 -12.57 4.17
N LEU A 409 -11.88 -13.86 3.95
CA LEU A 409 -12.87 -14.94 4.06
C LEU A 409 -13.32 -15.16 5.52
N ASP A 410 -12.49 -14.89 6.52
CA ASP A 410 -12.85 -14.95 7.95
C ASP A 410 -13.98 -13.99 8.29
N ARG A 411 -13.90 -12.77 7.74
CA ARG A 411 -14.97 -11.77 7.82
C ARG A 411 -16.22 -12.22 7.09
N THR A 412 -16.09 -12.61 5.81
CA THR A 412 -17.23 -13.05 5.00
C THR A 412 -17.93 -14.26 5.62
N PHE A 413 -17.20 -15.20 6.22
CA PHE A 413 -17.79 -16.33 6.94
C PHE A 413 -18.72 -15.87 8.06
N TRP A 414 -18.29 -14.90 8.90
CA TRP A 414 -19.11 -14.44 10.01
C TRP A 414 -20.32 -13.62 9.56
N GLU A 415 -20.14 -12.76 8.55
CA GLU A 415 -21.22 -11.99 7.95
C GLU A 415 -22.29 -12.93 7.37
N THR A 416 -21.88 -13.85 6.48
CA THR A 416 -22.80 -14.80 5.86
C THR A 416 -23.42 -15.75 6.88
N LEU A 417 -22.69 -16.19 7.90
CA LEU A 417 -23.24 -17.04 8.96
C LEU A 417 -24.34 -16.32 9.75
N ASN A 418 -24.11 -15.05 10.13
CA ASN A 418 -25.09 -14.30 10.91
C ASN A 418 -26.33 -13.94 10.10
N GLU A 419 -26.16 -13.49 8.85
CA GLU A 419 -27.26 -13.18 7.93
C GLU A 419 -28.14 -14.41 7.69
N ASN A 420 -27.54 -15.56 7.39
CA ASN A 420 -28.31 -16.77 7.14
C ASN A 420 -28.91 -17.37 8.42
N ARG A 421 -28.25 -17.25 9.57
CA ARG A 421 -28.78 -17.71 10.87
C ARG A 421 -30.07 -16.99 11.24
N GLN A 422 -30.18 -15.69 10.95
CA GLN A 422 -31.43 -14.95 11.14
C GLN A 422 -32.55 -15.52 10.26
N GLY A 423 -32.30 -15.71 8.95
CA GLY A 423 -33.29 -16.30 8.04
C GLY A 423 -33.73 -17.73 8.43
N VAL A 424 -32.78 -18.55 8.89
CA VAL A 424 -33.06 -19.90 9.41
C VAL A 424 -33.93 -19.87 10.65
N GLN A 425 -33.70 -18.93 11.58
CA GLN A 425 -34.52 -18.77 12.78
C GLN A 425 -35.95 -18.32 12.44
N GLU A 426 -36.11 -17.37 11.52
CA GLU A 426 -37.42 -16.93 11.05
C GLU A 426 -38.21 -18.08 10.38
N LYS A 427 -37.55 -18.88 9.53
CA LYS A 427 -38.16 -20.08 8.93
C LYS A 427 -38.53 -21.13 9.98
N ALA A 428 -37.68 -21.37 10.96
CA ALA A 428 -37.97 -22.32 12.05
C ALA A 428 -39.18 -21.87 12.90
N GLN A 429 -39.27 -20.56 13.21
CA GLN A 429 -40.42 -19.98 13.91
C GLN A 429 -41.70 -20.14 13.09
N LYS A 430 -41.68 -19.78 11.79
CA LYS A 430 -42.83 -19.97 10.90
C LYS A 430 -43.26 -21.42 10.80
N ALA A 431 -42.32 -22.36 10.67
CA ALA A 431 -42.63 -23.79 10.63
C ALA A 431 -43.25 -24.30 11.94
N GLN A 432 -42.80 -23.78 13.08
CA GLN A 432 -43.38 -24.10 14.39
C GLN A 432 -44.80 -23.54 14.52
N ILE A 433 -45.04 -22.30 14.11
CA ILE A 433 -46.38 -21.69 14.04
C ILE A 433 -47.30 -22.55 13.18
N VAL A 434 -46.88 -22.89 11.96
CA VAL A 434 -47.64 -23.76 11.04
C VAL A 434 -48.00 -25.09 11.70
N LYS A 435 -47.06 -25.71 12.42
CA LYS A 435 -47.29 -26.99 13.12
C LYS A 435 -48.31 -26.85 14.24
N ASP A 436 -48.20 -25.80 15.06
CA ASP A 436 -49.10 -25.54 16.17
C ASP A 436 -50.50 -25.19 15.68
N VAL A 437 -50.61 -24.34 14.66
CA VAL A 437 -51.88 -23.99 13.99
C VAL A 437 -52.51 -25.23 13.33
N THR A 438 -51.73 -26.05 12.61
CA THR A 438 -52.26 -27.29 11.99
C THR A 438 -52.80 -28.25 13.05
N ARG A 439 -52.14 -28.35 14.21
CA ARG A 439 -52.63 -29.17 15.33
C ARG A 439 -53.94 -28.63 15.87
N ASP A 440 -54.05 -27.32 16.03
CA ASP A 440 -55.27 -26.70 16.53
C ASP A 440 -56.44 -26.82 15.53
N LEU A 441 -56.20 -26.54 14.24
CA LEU A 441 -57.17 -26.75 13.16
C LEU A 441 -57.68 -28.20 13.13
N LYS A 442 -56.81 -29.20 13.33
CA LYS A 442 -57.23 -30.61 13.44
C LYS A 442 -58.13 -30.87 14.63
N GLN A 443 -57.89 -30.20 15.76
CA GLN A 443 -58.73 -30.33 16.94
C GLN A 443 -60.10 -29.67 16.71
N LYS A 444 -60.11 -28.43 16.21
CA LYS A 444 -61.32 -27.68 15.87
C LYS A 444 -62.16 -28.39 14.79
N ALA A 445 -61.54 -29.01 13.79
CA ALA A 445 -62.25 -29.82 12.79
C ALA A 445 -62.96 -31.05 13.40
N LYS A 446 -62.38 -31.68 14.43
CA LYS A 446 -63.06 -32.76 15.18
C LYS A 446 -64.26 -32.23 15.96
N ASP A 447 -64.12 -31.06 16.57
CA ASP A 447 -65.19 -30.43 17.33
C ASP A 447 -66.34 -29.98 16.41
N LEU A 448 -66.05 -29.40 15.25
CA LEU A 448 -67.04 -29.12 14.20
C LEU A 448 -67.78 -30.40 13.76
N LYS A 449 -67.08 -31.52 13.60
CA LYS A 449 -67.71 -32.82 13.26
C LYS A 449 -68.67 -33.28 14.36
N ARG A 450 -68.32 -33.07 15.64
CA ARG A 450 -69.20 -33.38 16.78
C ARG A 450 -70.43 -32.48 16.78
N MET A 451 -70.26 -31.18 16.55
CA MET A 451 -71.36 -30.21 16.43
C MET A 451 -72.30 -30.58 15.28
N LYS A 452 -71.79 -30.85 14.07
CA LYS A 452 -72.62 -31.32 12.93
C LYS A 452 -73.43 -32.58 13.27
N SER A 453 -72.80 -33.54 13.95
CA SER A 453 -73.45 -34.79 14.36
C SER A 453 -74.52 -34.57 15.43
N ALA A 454 -74.27 -33.66 16.39
CA ALA A 454 -75.24 -33.28 17.39
C ALA A 454 -76.40 -32.48 16.79
N LEU A 455 -76.15 -31.51 15.90
CA LEU A 455 -77.19 -30.74 15.20
C LEU A 455 -78.12 -31.67 14.41
N SER A 456 -77.56 -32.65 13.71
CA SER A 456 -78.35 -33.67 13.01
C SER A 456 -79.26 -34.47 13.95
N ARG A 457 -78.78 -34.83 15.14
CA ARG A 457 -79.58 -35.51 16.17
C ARG A 457 -80.69 -34.59 16.71
N VAL A 458 -80.35 -33.35 17.05
CA VAL A 458 -81.31 -32.31 17.48
C VAL A 458 -82.41 -32.13 16.44
N THR A 459 -82.07 -31.89 15.18
CA THR A 459 -83.03 -31.72 14.08
C THR A 459 -83.91 -32.95 13.89
N THR A 460 -83.35 -34.17 14.01
CA THR A 460 -84.12 -35.41 13.91
C THR A 460 -85.10 -35.57 15.07
N SER A 461 -84.67 -35.29 16.31
CA SER A 461 -85.51 -35.32 17.50
C SER A 461 -86.61 -34.26 17.43
N TYR A 462 -86.28 -33.05 16.99
CA TYR A 462 -87.24 -31.97 16.74
C TYR A 462 -88.31 -32.42 15.76
N ASN A 463 -87.93 -32.94 14.58
CA ASN A 463 -88.89 -33.38 13.57
C ASN A 463 -89.84 -34.47 14.10
N LYS A 464 -89.36 -35.36 14.99
CA LYS A 464 -90.21 -36.37 15.65
C LYS A 464 -91.17 -35.77 16.66
N VAL A 465 -90.71 -34.83 17.50
CA VAL A 465 -91.55 -34.16 18.51
C VAL A 465 -92.58 -33.26 17.83
N ALA A 466 -92.16 -32.46 16.86
CA ALA A 466 -93.00 -31.55 16.11
C ALA A 466 -94.12 -32.29 15.36
N ALA A 467 -93.79 -33.40 14.69
CA ALA A 467 -94.77 -34.21 13.97
C ALA A 467 -95.81 -34.90 14.90
N LYS A 468 -95.44 -35.20 16.14
CA LYS A 468 -96.28 -36.00 17.05
C LYS A 468 -97.09 -35.18 18.06
N TYR A 469 -96.60 -34.01 18.47
CA TYR A 469 -97.15 -33.28 19.63
C TYR A 469 -97.42 -31.80 19.38
N LEU A 470 -96.74 -31.16 18.41
CA LEU A 470 -96.87 -29.72 18.13
C LEU A 470 -97.80 -29.41 16.95
N SER A 471 -98.61 -30.38 16.50
CA SER A 471 -99.60 -30.21 15.43
C SER A 471 -100.90 -29.54 15.89
N ARG A 472 -101.05 -29.23 17.19
CA ARG A 472 -102.19 -28.48 17.74
C ARG A 472 -101.95 -26.97 17.60
N GLU A 473 -103.01 -26.22 17.29
CA GLU A 473 -102.95 -24.78 16.96
C GLU A 473 -102.27 -23.94 18.06
N GLU A 474 -102.52 -24.27 19.32
CA GLU A 474 -101.97 -23.61 20.51
C GLU A 474 -100.46 -23.78 20.70
N ARG A 475 -99.81 -24.66 19.92
CA ARG A 475 -98.39 -25.05 20.10
C ARG A 475 -97.51 -24.71 18.88
N LYS A 476 -98.05 -23.98 17.91
CA LYS A 476 -97.34 -23.58 16.67
C LYS A 476 -96.23 -22.57 16.91
N GLN A 477 -96.37 -21.69 17.91
CA GLN A 477 -95.37 -20.68 18.22
C GLN A 477 -94.07 -21.30 18.76
N ALA A 478 -94.18 -22.19 19.76
CA ALA A 478 -93.09 -23.00 20.29
C ALA A 478 -92.35 -23.81 19.19
N ALA A 479 -93.09 -24.37 18.23
CA ALA A 479 -92.50 -25.08 17.09
C ALA A 479 -91.74 -24.16 16.13
N ALA A 480 -92.21 -22.92 15.92
CA ALA A 480 -91.58 -21.94 15.04
C ALA A 480 -90.29 -21.36 15.66
N GLU A 481 -90.29 -21.08 16.96
CA GLU A 481 -89.11 -20.59 17.70
C GLU A 481 -87.98 -21.63 17.70
N LEU A 482 -88.29 -22.90 18.02
CA LEU A 482 -87.29 -23.97 17.97
C LEU A 482 -86.75 -24.22 16.56
N LYS A 483 -87.59 -24.04 15.52
CA LYS A 483 -87.14 -24.12 14.11
C LYS A 483 -86.19 -22.99 13.75
N ALA A 484 -86.53 -21.75 14.12
CA ALA A 484 -85.67 -20.59 13.89
C ALA A 484 -84.31 -20.76 14.57
N TYR A 485 -84.30 -21.33 15.77
CA TYR A 485 -83.08 -21.58 16.53
C TYR A 485 -82.21 -22.69 15.90
N ILE A 486 -82.79 -23.78 15.38
CA ILE A 486 -82.07 -24.81 14.61
C ILE A 486 -81.47 -24.24 13.33
N VAL A 487 -82.18 -23.33 12.64
CA VAL A 487 -81.66 -22.64 11.44
C VAL A 487 -80.45 -21.79 11.80
N LYS A 488 -80.54 -20.97 12.85
CA LYS A 488 -79.41 -20.16 13.35
C LYS A 488 -78.20 -21.03 13.68
N ALA A 489 -78.41 -22.16 14.38
CA ALA A 489 -77.34 -23.11 14.68
C ALA A 489 -76.72 -23.75 13.43
N SER A 490 -77.50 -23.97 12.36
CA SER A 490 -76.99 -24.47 11.09
C SER A 490 -76.13 -23.46 10.35
N GLU A 491 -76.61 -22.21 10.22
CA GLU A 491 -75.88 -21.10 9.59
C GLU A 491 -74.53 -20.87 10.27
N LEU A 492 -74.52 -20.98 11.59
CA LEU A 492 -73.36 -20.86 12.43
C LEU A 492 -72.32 -21.96 12.16
N VAL A 493 -72.75 -23.23 12.16
CA VAL A 493 -71.90 -24.38 11.85
C VAL A 493 -71.29 -24.28 10.45
N ASP A 494 -72.03 -23.74 9.48
CA ASP A 494 -71.54 -23.50 8.12
C ASP A 494 -70.51 -22.36 8.07
N SER A 495 -70.73 -21.28 8.81
CA SER A 495 -69.76 -20.18 8.96
C SER A 495 -68.43 -20.66 9.56
N ILE A 496 -68.48 -21.44 10.65
CA ILE A 496 -67.28 -22.06 11.26
C ILE A 496 -66.58 -22.98 10.25
N SER A 497 -67.35 -23.77 9.48
CA SER A 497 -66.82 -24.66 8.46
C SER A 497 -66.08 -23.89 7.36
N ALA A 498 -66.61 -22.74 6.95
CA ALA A 498 -65.97 -21.86 5.96
C ALA A 498 -64.68 -21.24 6.53
N GLY A 499 -64.72 -20.71 7.76
CA GLY A 499 -63.55 -20.15 8.44
C GLY A 499 -62.41 -21.16 8.61
N LEU A 500 -62.73 -22.39 9.05
CA LEU A 500 -61.74 -23.47 9.16
C LEU A 500 -61.12 -23.87 7.81
N THR A 501 -61.91 -23.82 6.73
CA THR A 501 -61.43 -24.12 5.37
C THR A 501 -60.50 -23.02 4.87
N ALA A 502 -60.85 -21.75 5.12
CA ALA A 502 -60.01 -20.61 4.79
C ALA A 502 -58.68 -20.65 5.55
N ALA A 503 -58.71 -20.94 6.86
CA ALA A 503 -57.50 -21.08 7.67
C ALA A 503 -56.61 -22.25 7.23
N ASP A 504 -57.18 -23.43 6.92
CA ASP A 504 -56.41 -24.57 6.40
C ASP A 504 -55.76 -24.25 5.04
N LYS A 505 -56.45 -23.48 4.18
CA LYS A 505 -55.90 -22.98 2.93
C LYS A 505 -54.75 -21.99 3.17
N ALA A 506 -54.94 -21.00 4.06
CA ALA A 506 -53.93 -20.01 4.40
C ALA A 506 -52.64 -20.65 4.95
N VAL A 507 -52.77 -21.68 5.81
CA VAL A 507 -51.61 -22.45 6.31
C VAL A 507 -50.85 -23.16 5.19
N LYS A 508 -51.55 -23.73 4.21
CA LYS A 508 -50.92 -24.43 3.07
C LYS A 508 -50.25 -23.48 2.09
N GLU A 509 -50.79 -22.26 1.96
CA GLU A 509 -50.28 -21.21 1.07
C GLU A 509 -49.22 -20.33 1.75
N GLY A 510 -49.05 -20.44 3.07
CA GLY A 510 -48.08 -19.66 3.84
C GLY A 510 -48.51 -18.19 4.07
N ASP A 511 -49.82 -17.92 4.02
CA ASP A 511 -50.41 -16.61 4.25
C ASP A 511 -50.71 -16.42 5.75
N PHE A 512 -49.80 -15.72 6.43
CA PHE A 512 -49.88 -15.52 7.88
C PHE A 512 -50.78 -14.34 8.27
N ASP A 513 -51.09 -13.41 7.36
CA ASP A 513 -51.96 -12.27 7.64
C ASP A 513 -53.42 -12.75 7.78
N THR A 514 -53.83 -13.68 6.91
CA THR A 514 -55.15 -14.34 6.98
C THR A 514 -55.30 -15.22 8.24
N LEU A 515 -54.20 -15.67 8.85
CA LEU A 515 -54.23 -16.43 10.10
C LEU A 515 -54.57 -15.57 11.31
N ASP A 516 -54.02 -14.36 11.41
CA ASP A 516 -54.29 -13.45 12.53
C ASP A 516 -55.78 -13.05 12.61
N GLU A 517 -56.42 -12.84 11.46
CA GLU A 517 -57.86 -12.54 11.38
C GLU A 517 -58.74 -13.73 11.85
N TYR A 518 -58.31 -14.97 11.56
CA TYR A 518 -58.99 -16.17 12.04
C TYR A 518 -58.94 -16.30 13.57
N TRP A 519 -57.80 -15.99 14.20
CA TRP A 519 -57.64 -16.04 15.66
C TRP A 519 -58.38 -14.92 16.38
N SER A 520 -58.60 -13.77 15.73
CA SER A 520 -59.40 -12.68 16.30
C SER A 520 -60.88 -13.06 16.51
N ASN A 521 -61.38 -14.06 15.80
CA ASN A 521 -62.77 -14.54 15.91
C ASN A 521 -62.91 -15.74 16.87
N GLN A 522 -61.89 -16.02 17.69
CA GLN A 522 -61.88 -17.15 18.62
C GLN A 522 -62.94 -17.03 19.72
N GLN A 523 -63.22 -15.80 20.17
CA GLN A 523 -64.21 -15.55 21.21
C GLN A 523 -65.62 -15.92 20.73
N ASP A 524 -65.93 -15.61 19.47
CA ASP A 524 -67.19 -16.02 18.85
C ASP A 524 -67.31 -17.56 18.84
N LEU A 525 -66.23 -18.30 18.55
CA LEU A 525 -66.25 -19.77 18.52
C LEU A 525 -66.52 -20.41 19.89
N ASP A 526 -65.98 -19.84 20.95
CA ASP A 526 -66.17 -20.35 22.30
C ASP A 526 -67.59 -20.02 22.82
N ASP A 527 -68.10 -18.81 22.56
CA ASP A 527 -69.48 -18.41 22.87
C ASP A 527 -70.49 -19.29 22.12
N MET A 528 -70.23 -19.58 20.85
CA MET A 528 -71.03 -20.48 20.02
C MET A 528 -71.06 -21.92 20.53
N ARG A 529 -69.94 -22.41 21.08
CA ARG A 529 -69.87 -23.78 21.63
C ARG A 529 -70.77 -23.91 22.85
N GLN A 530 -70.83 -22.86 23.67
CA GLN A 530 -71.69 -22.80 24.82
C GLN A 530 -73.18 -22.78 24.41
N GLU A 531 -73.57 -21.93 23.44
CA GLU A 531 -74.94 -21.94 22.88
C GLU A 531 -75.33 -23.32 22.32
N PHE A 532 -74.37 -24.04 21.73
CA PHE A 532 -74.60 -25.36 21.16
C PHE A 532 -74.75 -26.48 22.22
N ASP A 533 -73.94 -26.45 23.28
CA ASP A 533 -74.04 -27.41 24.39
C ASP A 533 -75.38 -27.24 25.14
N ASP A 534 -75.84 -25.99 25.30
CA ASP A 534 -77.16 -25.67 25.87
C ASP A 534 -78.30 -26.20 24.97
N LEU A 535 -78.19 -26.05 23.65
CA LEU A 535 -79.14 -26.61 22.68
C LEU A 535 -79.21 -28.13 22.72
N GLN A 536 -78.05 -28.80 22.85
CA GLN A 536 -78.00 -30.25 22.98
C GLN A 536 -78.70 -30.71 24.26
N ARG A 537 -78.54 -29.98 25.37
CA ARG A 537 -79.23 -30.27 26.63
C ARG A 537 -80.74 -30.10 26.48
N ALA A 538 -81.20 -28.96 25.98
CA ALA A 538 -82.62 -28.66 25.77
C ALA A 538 -83.32 -29.73 24.92
N THR A 539 -82.71 -30.15 23.81
CA THR A 539 -83.31 -31.15 22.92
C THR A 539 -83.28 -32.59 23.43
N GLN A 540 -82.49 -32.90 24.46
CA GLN A 540 -82.61 -34.17 25.19
C GLN A 540 -83.77 -34.14 26.19
N MET A 541 -84.04 -32.99 26.81
CA MET A 541 -85.07 -32.84 27.83
C MET A 541 -86.47 -32.71 27.24
N ILE A 542 -86.63 -31.90 26.18
CA ILE A 542 -87.93 -31.61 25.55
C ILE A 542 -88.75 -32.88 25.22
N PRO A 543 -88.21 -33.94 24.59
CA PRO A 543 -88.99 -35.15 24.29
C PRO A 543 -89.56 -35.84 25.53
N GLU A 544 -88.82 -35.83 26.64
CA GLU A 544 -89.26 -36.45 27.89
C GLU A 544 -90.31 -35.59 28.59
N VAL A 545 -90.09 -34.27 28.68
CA VAL A 545 -91.07 -33.31 29.22
C VAL A 545 -92.38 -33.37 28.41
N VAL A 546 -92.30 -33.38 27.08
CA VAL A 546 -93.46 -33.53 26.17
C VAL A 546 -94.22 -34.83 26.41
N LYS A 547 -93.50 -35.94 26.60
CA LYS A 547 -94.09 -37.25 26.86
C LYS A 547 -94.83 -37.25 28.20
N GLN A 548 -94.24 -36.66 29.23
CA GLN A 548 -94.84 -36.54 30.55
C GLN A 548 -96.07 -35.62 30.54
N LEU A 549 -95.97 -34.43 29.97
CA LEU A 549 -97.12 -33.52 29.79
C LEU A 549 -98.26 -34.18 29.00
N SER A 550 -97.94 -34.93 27.95
CA SER A 550 -98.96 -35.66 27.19
C SER A 550 -99.63 -36.78 28.00
N ASN A 551 -98.95 -37.38 28.97
CA ASN A 551 -99.53 -38.37 29.86
C ASN A 551 -100.44 -37.71 30.90
N VAL A 552 -99.99 -36.61 31.49
CA VAL A 552 -100.78 -35.79 32.43
C VAL A 552 -102.07 -35.31 31.76
N GLU A 553 -102.00 -34.79 30.53
CA GLU A 553 -103.20 -34.40 29.77
C GLU A 553 -104.18 -35.56 29.52
N LYS A 554 -103.67 -36.78 29.27
CA LYS A 554 -104.52 -37.96 29.08
C LYS A 554 -105.22 -38.34 30.37
N GLN A 555 -104.54 -38.23 31.50
CA GLN A 555 -105.10 -38.48 32.82
C GLN A 555 -106.17 -37.43 33.17
N LEU A 556 -105.91 -36.15 32.92
CA LEU A 556 -106.89 -35.07 33.10
C LEU A 556 -108.17 -35.28 32.28
N LYS A 557 -108.08 -35.87 31.09
CA LYS A 557 -109.27 -36.25 30.31
C LYS A 557 -110.07 -37.40 30.94
N GLY A 558 -109.42 -38.24 31.75
CA GLY A 558 -110.05 -39.31 32.53
C GLY A 558 -110.63 -38.85 33.86
N ALA A 559 -110.17 -37.71 34.40
CA ALA A 559 -110.55 -37.17 35.71
C ALA A 559 -112.06 -37.03 35.91
N GLY A 560 -112.83 -36.73 34.86
CA GLY A 560 -114.29 -36.64 34.95
C GLY A 560 -114.98 -37.95 35.39
N ARG A 561 -114.38 -39.12 35.13
CA ARG A 561 -114.89 -40.42 35.61
C ARG A 561 -114.50 -40.70 37.06
N GLU A 562 -113.37 -40.15 37.49
CA GLU A 562 -112.87 -40.25 38.86
C GLU A 562 -113.68 -39.35 39.78
N ARG A 563 -113.95 -38.11 39.36
CA ARG A 563 -114.89 -37.18 40.00
C ARG A 563 -116.25 -37.84 40.32
N GLN A 564 -116.80 -38.60 39.38
CA GLN A 564 -118.10 -39.29 39.56
C GLN A 564 -118.08 -40.42 40.59
N ARG A 565 -116.90 -40.92 40.95
CA ARG A 565 -116.72 -41.99 41.94
C ARG A 565 -116.36 -41.43 43.32
N LEU A 566 -116.12 -40.13 43.43
CA LEU A 566 -115.80 -39.47 44.67
C LEU A 566 -117.09 -39.05 45.42
N PRO A 567 -117.08 -39.12 46.76
CA PRO A 567 -118.08 -38.49 47.62
C PRO A 567 -118.27 -37.01 47.26
N GLU A 568 -119.48 -36.49 47.42
CA GLU A 568 -119.84 -35.11 47.03
C GLU A 568 -118.98 -34.08 47.76
N GLU A 569 -118.61 -34.37 49.02
CA GLU A 569 -117.75 -33.54 49.87
C GLU A 569 -116.31 -33.40 49.34
N LEU A 570 -115.85 -34.36 48.52
CA LEU A 570 -114.52 -34.34 47.90
C LEU A 570 -114.53 -33.82 46.45
N GLN A 571 -115.70 -33.63 45.83
CA GLN A 571 -115.76 -33.24 44.42
C GLN A 571 -115.26 -31.82 44.16
N ASP A 572 -115.53 -30.86 45.05
CA ASP A 572 -115.06 -29.47 44.90
C ASP A 572 -113.54 -29.37 45.05
N GLN A 573 -112.95 -30.10 46.00
CA GLN A 573 -111.50 -30.17 46.19
C GLN A 573 -110.81 -30.87 45.00
N PHE A 574 -111.46 -31.89 44.42
CA PHE A 574 -110.98 -32.53 43.20
C PHE A 574 -111.03 -31.59 41.99
N ASP A 575 -112.09 -30.77 41.86
CA ASP A 575 -112.20 -29.80 40.78
C ASP A 575 -111.13 -28.70 40.89
N GLU A 576 -110.82 -28.25 42.11
CA GLU A 576 -109.72 -27.31 42.39
C GLU A 576 -108.35 -27.92 42.07
N PHE A 577 -108.11 -29.18 42.46
CA PHE A 577 -106.92 -29.94 42.08
C PHE A 577 -106.77 -30.04 40.56
N VAL A 578 -107.83 -30.47 39.85
CA VAL A 578 -107.84 -30.59 38.39
C VAL A 578 -107.60 -29.24 37.71
N SER A 579 -108.13 -28.15 38.26
CA SER A 579 -107.88 -26.79 37.76
C SER A 579 -106.43 -26.37 37.92
N THR A 580 -105.83 -26.65 39.08
CA THR A 580 -104.41 -26.38 39.36
C THR A 580 -103.50 -27.14 38.41
N ILE A 581 -103.73 -28.45 38.23
CA ILE A 581 -102.96 -29.26 37.30
C ILE A 581 -103.11 -28.78 35.86
N LYS A 582 -104.31 -28.36 35.43
CA LYS A 582 -104.49 -27.77 34.09
C LYS A 582 -103.68 -26.49 33.92
N GLY A 583 -103.68 -25.60 34.92
CA GLY A 583 -102.88 -24.37 34.88
C GLY A 583 -101.39 -24.65 34.77
N SER A 584 -100.86 -25.60 35.55
CA SER A 584 -99.45 -26.02 35.45
C SER A 584 -99.12 -26.71 34.13
N VAL A 585 -100.04 -27.48 33.54
CA VAL A 585 -99.85 -28.04 32.19
C VAL A 585 -99.71 -26.93 31.15
N ASP A 586 -100.58 -25.93 31.19
CA ASP A 586 -100.54 -24.81 30.22
C ASP A 586 -99.26 -23.97 30.39
N ASN A 587 -98.85 -23.70 31.63
CA ASN A 587 -97.59 -23.02 31.94
C ASN A 587 -96.38 -23.83 31.45
N ALA A 588 -96.31 -25.12 31.77
CA ALA A 588 -95.22 -26.00 31.35
C ALA A 588 -95.10 -26.05 29.82
N TRP A 589 -96.22 -26.05 29.09
CA TRP A 589 -96.21 -25.95 27.63
C TRP A 589 -95.70 -24.61 27.11
N SER A 590 -96.03 -23.51 27.81
CA SER A 590 -95.62 -22.16 27.40
C SER A 590 -94.12 -21.93 27.55
N VAL A 591 -93.49 -22.53 28.57
CA VAL A 591 -92.05 -22.36 28.86
C VAL A 591 -91.16 -23.49 28.34
N LEU A 592 -91.73 -24.60 27.87
CA LEU A 592 -91.02 -25.81 27.40
C LEU A 592 -89.81 -25.54 26.49
N ILE A 593 -89.89 -24.54 25.62
CA ILE A 593 -88.85 -24.26 24.63
C ILE A 593 -87.84 -23.25 25.14
N SER A 594 -88.28 -22.22 25.84
CA SER A 594 -87.40 -21.19 26.40
C SER A 594 -86.64 -21.67 27.63
N ASP A 595 -87.25 -22.55 28.42
CA ASP A 595 -86.71 -23.11 29.66
C ASP A 595 -87.28 -24.52 29.92
N PRO A 596 -86.70 -25.56 29.29
CA PRO A 596 -87.12 -26.94 29.49
C PRO A 596 -86.82 -27.45 30.91
N GLU A 597 -85.91 -26.80 31.65
CA GLU A 597 -85.66 -27.07 33.06
C GLU A 597 -86.86 -26.57 33.88
N ALA A 598 -87.31 -25.33 33.69
CA ALA A 598 -88.53 -24.82 34.34
C ALA A 598 -89.79 -25.61 33.97
N ALA A 599 -89.92 -26.08 32.72
CA ALA A 599 -91.04 -26.96 32.34
C ALA A 599 -91.00 -28.33 33.05
N MET A 600 -89.80 -28.80 33.40
CA MET A 600 -89.61 -30.00 34.21
C MET A 600 -89.93 -29.74 35.69
N GLU A 601 -89.61 -28.56 36.20
CA GLU A 601 -90.01 -28.12 37.55
C GLU A 601 -91.54 -28.03 37.67
N GLU A 602 -92.24 -27.52 36.66
CA GLU A 602 -93.72 -27.53 36.62
C GLU A 602 -94.30 -28.95 36.64
N LEU A 603 -93.65 -29.91 35.95
CA LEU A 603 -94.02 -31.33 36.04
C LEU A 603 -93.81 -31.91 37.43
N GLN A 604 -92.72 -31.55 38.12
CA GLN A 604 -92.50 -31.96 39.51
C GLN A 604 -93.54 -31.34 40.45
N SER A 605 -93.89 -30.07 40.24
CA SER A 605 -94.97 -29.39 40.97
C SER A 605 -96.32 -30.10 40.78
N MET A 606 -96.63 -30.54 39.56
CA MET A 606 -97.82 -31.35 39.27
C MET A 606 -97.80 -32.70 40.00
N GLN A 607 -96.64 -33.36 40.09
CA GLN A 607 -96.49 -34.61 40.84
C GLN A 607 -96.73 -34.39 42.34
N GLN A 608 -96.22 -33.29 42.90
CA GLN A 608 -96.46 -32.93 44.30
C GLN A 608 -97.93 -32.64 44.56
N ALA A 609 -98.58 -31.82 43.72
CA ALA A 609 -100.01 -31.53 43.83
C ALA A 609 -100.86 -32.81 43.76
N ASN A 610 -100.42 -33.81 42.99
CA ASN A 610 -101.10 -35.10 42.96
C ASN A 610 -100.89 -35.93 44.23
N GLN A 611 -99.71 -35.89 44.83
CA GLN A 611 -99.46 -36.54 46.13
C GLN A 611 -100.34 -35.91 47.22
N ASP A 612 -100.40 -34.58 47.26
CA ASP A 612 -101.22 -33.83 48.21
C ASP A 612 -102.72 -34.18 48.04
N TRP A 613 -103.18 -34.35 46.79
CA TRP A 613 -104.53 -34.82 46.50
C TRP A 613 -104.78 -36.26 47.00
N GLU A 614 -103.85 -37.19 46.74
CA GLU A 614 -103.98 -38.57 47.22
C GLU A 614 -104.00 -38.65 48.74
N GLU A 615 -103.19 -37.86 49.44
CA GLU A 615 -103.21 -37.74 50.90
C GLU A 615 -104.54 -37.19 51.41
N THR A 616 -105.05 -36.12 50.79
CA THR A 616 -106.35 -35.52 51.13
C THR A 616 -107.49 -36.52 50.94
N LYS A 617 -107.48 -37.24 49.81
CA LYS A 617 -108.45 -38.28 49.49
C LYS A 617 -108.39 -39.43 50.50
N ASN A 618 -107.20 -39.92 50.84
CA ASN A 618 -107.02 -41.04 51.76
C ASN A 618 -107.39 -40.68 53.20
N ALA A 619 -106.99 -39.49 53.68
CA ALA A 619 -107.34 -38.98 54.99
C ALA A 619 -108.86 -38.89 55.18
N TRP A 620 -109.59 -38.43 54.14
CA TRP A 620 -111.05 -38.42 54.17
C TRP A 620 -111.65 -39.82 54.29
N TYR A 621 -111.09 -40.83 53.61
CA TYR A 621 -111.55 -42.21 53.73
C TYR A 621 -111.24 -42.82 55.10
N GLU A 622 -110.09 -42.48 55.70
CA GLU A 622 -109.71 -42.93 57.05
C GLU A 622 -110.60 -42.31 58.14
N ASP A 623 -110.93 -41.01 58.04
CA ASP A 623 -111.77 -40.31 59.03
C ASP A 623 -113.26 -40.68 58.95
N ASN A 624 -113.76 -41.09 57.78
CA ASN A 624 -115.18 -41.41 57.56
C ASN A 624 -115.49 -42.92 57.57
N GLN A 625 -114.49 -43.79 57.74
CA GLN A 625 -114.69 -45.22 58.04
C GLN A 625 -114.64 -45.47 59.55
N GLY A 626 -115.78 -45.28 60.22
CA GLY A 626 -115.99 -45.75 61.59
C GLY A 626 -116.00 -47.28 61.66
N ASP A 627 -114.99 -47.84 62.34
CA ASP A 627 -114.83 -49.20 62.87
C ASP A 627 -115.95 -50.22 62.51
N ASN A 628 -115.87 -50.81 61.31
CA ASN A 628 -116.40 -52.14 60.96
C ASN A 628 -115.97 -52.56 59.53
N GLY A 629 -115.17 -53.62 59.46
CA GLY A 629 -115.23 -54.69 58.44
C GLY A 629 -115.23 -54.32 56.95
N GLU A 630 -114.11 -54.66 56.28
CA GLU A 630 -113.96 -54.88 54.84
C GLU A 630 -114.49 -53.77 53.90
N THR A 631 -113.56 -52.92 53.45
CA THR A 631 -113.69 -52.31 52.12
C THR A 631 -112.42 -52.50 51.31
N ASP A 632 -112.62 -53.04 50.10
CA ASP A 632 -111.67 -53.02 49.00
C ASP A 632 -111.15 -51.59 48.82
N THR A 633 -109.93 -51.34 49.30
CA THR A 633 -109.15 -50.20 48.84
C THR A 633 -108.91 -50.45 47.36
N ILE A 634 -109.72 -49.82 46.50
CA ILE A 634 -109.36 -49.62 45.10
C ILE A 634 -108.14 -48.69 45.11
N LYS A 635 -106.97 -49.30 45.31
CA LYS A 635 -105.70 -48.73 44.90
C LYS A 635 -105.74 -48.68 43.38
N VAL A 636 -106.27 -47.60 42.83
CA VAL A 636 -105.70 -47.07 41.58
C VAL A 636 -104.65 -46.09 42.05
N PRO A 637 -103.40 -46.52 42.31
CA PRO A 637 -102.33 -45.56 42.36
C PRO A 637 -102.30 -44.92 40.97
N LEU A 638 -102.32 -43.60 40.90
CA LEU A 638 -101.79 -42.94 39.71
C LEU A 638 -100.29 -43.24 39.70
N PRO A 639 -99.76 -44.00 38.72
CA PRO A 639 -98.33 -44.17 38.61
C PRO A 639 -97.79 -42.89 37.96
N PHE A 640 -97.21 -42.02 38.79
CA PHE A 640 -96.37 -40.91 38.35
C PHE A 640 -94.91 -41.32 38.37
#